data_AF-A0A436VF91-F1
#
_entry.id   AF-A0A436VF91-F1
#
_cell.length_a   1.000
_cell.length_b   1.000
_cell.length_c   1.000
_cell.angle_alpha   90.00
_cell.angle_beta   90.00
_cell.angle_gamma   90.00
#
_symmetry.space_group_name_H-M   'P 1'
#
loop_
_entity.id
_entity.type
_entity.pdbx_description
1 polymer ?
#
loop_
_entity_poly.entity_id
_entity_poly.type
_entity_poly.pdbx_seq_one_letter_code
_entity_poly.pdbx_strand_id
1 'polypeptide(L)'
;YMAEGAMGFPVFQGTPGKGIGVAYMLGSTGGYLAGFVVMAALVGWAADRGWDRHPVKLFNAMLVAEVIMMAMGFAWLAMLIGPEKSWQFGVLPFIVGDLIKVALAASLVPAVWSLLKRA
;
A
#
# COMPACT_ATOMS: atom_id res chain seq x y z
N TYR A 1 -1.09 -3.74 -12.92
CA TYR A 1 -1.95 -3.93 -11.74
C TYR A 1 -3.25 -3.12 -11.77
N MET A 2 -3.23 -1.80 -11.57
CA MET A 2 -4.48 -1.00 -11.50
C MET A 2 -5.32 -1.05 -12.78
N ALA A 3 -4.66 -0.93 -13.95
CA ALA A 3 -5.34 -1.02 -15.24
C ALA A 3 -5.96 -2.41 -15.49
N GLU A 4 -5.25 -3.49 -15.10
CA GLU A 4 -5.76 -4.87 -15.22
C GLU A 4 -7.01 -5.04 -14.35
N GLY A 5 -6.97 -4.55 -13.11
CA GLY A 5 -8.12 -4.56 -12.22
C GLY A 5 -9.31 -3.75 -12.76
N ALA A 6 -9.05 -2.58 -13.37
CA ALA A 6 -10.09 -1.77 -14.01
C ALA A 6 -10.72 -2.46 -15.22
N MET A 7 -9.92 -3.19 -16.01
CA MET A 7 -10.38 -4.03 -17.12
C MET A 7 -11.18 -5.27 -16.68
N GLY A 8 -11.29 -5.53 -15.37
CA GLY A 8 -12.08 -6.63 -14.83
C GLY A 8 -11.30 -7.92 -14.58
N PHE A 9 -9.98 -7.91 -14.72
CA PHE A 9 -9.17 -9.08 -14.37
C PHE A 9 -9.15 -9.30 -12.85
N PRO A 10 -9.20 -10.55 -12.36
CA PRO A 10 -9.26 -10.87 -10.94
C PRO A 10 -7.89 -10.78 -10.27
N VAL A 11 -7.30 -9.58 -10.27
CA VAL A 11 -5.97 -9.32 -9.71
C VAL A 11 -6.03 -8.77 -8.27
N PHE A 12 -7.16 -8.19 -7.86
CA PHE A 12 -7.33 -7.65 -6.51
C PHE A 12 -7.65 -8.74 -5.48
N GLN A 13 -7.42 -8.42 -4.21
CA GLN A 13 -7.63 -9.36 -3.11
C GLN A 13 -9.09 -9.83 -3.03
N GLY A 14 -9.27 -11.16 -3.00
CA GLY A 14 -10.59 -11.79 -2.87
C GLY A 14 -11.45 -11.72 -4.12
N THR A 15 -10.90 -11.32 -5.27
CA THR A 15 -11.59 -11.34 -6.55
C THR A 15 -11.51 -12.73 -7.21
N PRO A 16 -12.52 -13.15 -7.99
CA PRO A 16 -13.74 -12.42 -8.34
C PRO A 16 -14.84 -12.45 -7.27
N GLY A 17 -14.70 -13.25 -6.20
CA GLY A 17 -15.75 -13.47 -5.19
C GLY A 17 -16.24 -12.21 -4.47
N LYS A 18 -15.38 -11.19 -4.32
CA LYS A 18 -15.72 -9.88 -3.74
C LYS A 18 -16.04 -8.78 -4.77
N GLY A 19 -16.19 -9.15 -6.05
CA GLY A 19 -16.38 -8.24 -7.18
C GLY A 19 -15.15 -8.12 -8.07
N ILE A 20 -15.27 -7.39 -9.18
CA ILE A 20 -14.21 -7.13 -10.18
C ILE A 20 -14.39 -5.74 -10.80
N GLY A 21 -13.39 -5.27 -11.54
CA GLY A 21 -13.52 -4.08 -12.38
C GLY A 21 -13.58 -2.77 -11.58
N VAL A 22 -14.02 -1.72 -12.27
CA VAL A 22 -14.22 -0.39 -11.67
C VAL A 22 -15.20 -0.41 -10.51
N ALA A 23 -16.22 -1.29 -10.53
CA ALA A 23 -17.16 -1.44 -9.42
C ALA A 23 -16.47 -1.87 -8.11
N TYR A 24 -15.53 -2.82 -8.18
CA TYR A 24 -14.69 -3.18 -7.03
C TYR A 24 -13.84 -1.97 -6.58
N MET A 25 -13.24 -1.26 -7.54
CA MET A 25 -12.37 -0.12 -7.27
C MET A 25 -13.09 1.09 -6.67
N LEU A 26 -14.40 1.23 -6.87
CA LEU A 26 -15.23 2.28 -6.27
C LEU A 26 -15.96 1.81 -5.00
N GLY A 27 -15.76 0.54 -4.60
CA GLY A 27 -16.34 -0.04 -3.39
C GLY A 27 -15.58 0.34 -2.12
N SER A 28 -15.64 -0.53 -1.10
CA SER A 28 -15.01 -0.30 0.21
C SER A 28 -13.48 -0.23 0.19
N THR A 29 -12.84 -0.70 -0.90
CA THR A 29 -11.38 -0.71 -1.05
C THR A 29 -10.83 0.48 -1.85
N GLY A 30 -11.70 1.34 -2.41
CA GLY A 30 -11.30 2.37 -3.37
C GLY A 30 -10.27 3.37 -2.86
N GLY A 31 -10.46 3.87 -1.63
CA GLY A 31 -9.50 4.77 -1.01
C GLY A 31 -8.11 4.15 -0.81
N TYR A 32 -8.04 2.87 -0.45
CA TYR A 32 -6.77 2.14 -0.29
C TYR A 32 -6.09 1.93 -1.65
N LEU A 33 -6.86 1.64 -2.69
CA LEU A 33 -6.35 1.49 -4.05
C LEU A 33 -5.80 2.81 -4.62
N ALA A 34 -6.50 3.93 -4.38
CA ALA A 34 -6.00 5.25 -4.73
C ALA A 34 -4.74 5.61 -3.92
N GLY A 35 -4.77 5.33 -2.61
CA GLY A 35 -3.63 5.50 -1.72
C GLY A 35 -2.43 4.65 -2.10
N PHE A 36 -2.64 3.45 -2.63
CA PHE A 36 -1.57 2.57 -3.13
C PHE A 36 -0.83 3.20 -4.31
N VAL A 37 -1.53 3.89 -5.22
CA VAL A 37 -0.88 4.63 -6.31
C VAL A 37 -0.01 5.76 -5.76
N VAL A 38 -0.51 6.51 -4.78
CA VAL A 38 0.26 7.57 -4.11
C VAL A 38 1.48 7.00 -3.38
N MET A 39 1.30 5.90 -2.66
CA MET A 39 2.38 5.19 -1.98
C MET A 39 3.47 4.75 -2.97
N ALA A 40 3.09 4.14 -4.09
CA ALA A 40 4.04 3.69 -5.11
C ALA A 40 4.85 4.87 -5.68
N ALA A 41 4.22 6.02 -5.91
CA ALA A 41 4.90 7.23 -6.36
C ALA A 41 5.89 7.77 -5.30
N LEU A 42 5.48 7.84 -4.03
CA LEU A 42 6.33 8.35 -2.95
C LEU A 42 7.54 7.45 -2.68
N VAL A 43 7.32 6.14 -2.60
CA VAL A 43 8.40 5.17 -2.36
C VAL A 43 9.32 5.09 -3.58
N GLY A 44 8.78 5.11 -4.80
CA GLY A 44 9.57 5.17 -6.03
C GLY A 44 10.45 6.42 -6.10
N TRP A 45 9.89 7.58 -5.79
CA TRP A 45 10.63 8.85 -5.72
C TRP A 45 11.77 8.83 -4.69
N ALA A 46 11.58 8.13 -3.55
CA ALA A 46 12.62 7.93 -2.55
C ALA A 46 13.70 6.94 -3.04
N ALA A 47 13.30 5.87 -3.72
CA ALA A 47 14.21 4.90 -4.33
C ALA A 47 15.09 5.56 -5.42
N ASP A 48 14.53 6.44 -6.25
CA ASP A 48 15.29 7.21 -7.25
C ASP A 48 16.39 8.09 -6.63
N ARG A 49 16.22 8.47 -5.36
CA ARG A 49 17.23 9.20 -4.55
C ARG A 49 18.22 8.28 -3.83
N GLY A 50 18.15 6.98 -4.08
CA GLY A 50 18.99 5.96 -3.47
C GLY A 50 18.65 5.64 -2.02
N TRP A 51 17.46 6.01 -1.54
CA TRP A 51 17.06 5.69 -0.17
C TRP A 51 16.85 4.18 0.03
N ASP A 52 16.55 3.47 -1.05
CA ASP A 52 16.46 2.01 -1.13
C ASP A 52 17.77 1.27 -0.80
N ARG A 53 18.89 1.99 -0.70
CA ARG A 53 20.19 1.48 -0.25
C ARG A 53 20.43 1.66 1.26
N HIS A 54 19.53 2.34 1.96
CA HIS A 54 19.66 2.66 3.38
C HIS A 54 18.40 2.23 4.16
N PRO A 55 18.48 1.19 5.01
CA PRO A 55 17.31 0.63 5.69
C PRO A 55 16.46 1.66 6.43
N VAL A 56 17.08 2.57 7.20
CA VAL A 56 16.36 3.58 7.97
C VAL A 56 15.67 4.62 7.07
N LYS A 57 16.31 5.02 5.96
CA LYS A 57 15.71 5.99 5.02
C LYS A 57 14.53 5.36 4.29
N LEU A 58 14.69 4.13 3.81
CA LEU A 58 13.62 3.39 3.15
C LEU A 58 12.45 3.12 4.10
N PHE A 59 12.74 2.69 5.35
CA PHE A 59 11.72 2.48 6.38
C PHE A 59 10.87 3.73 6.60
N ASN A 60 11.50 4.89 6.79
CA ASN A 60 10.78 6.14 7.01
C ASN A 60 9.94 6.56 5.79
N ALA A 61 10.47 6.41 4.57
CA ALA A 61 9.71 6.71 3.35
C ALA A 61 8.49 5.79 3.19
N MET A 62 8.68 4.49 3.40
CA MET A 62 7.60 3.51 3.35
C MET A 62 6.56 3.75 4.43
N LEU A 63 6.97 4.06 5.66
CA LEU A 63 6.06 4.35 6.77
C LEU A 63 5.20 5.60 6.49
N VAL A 64 5.79 6.67 5.97
CA VAL A 64 5.03 7.88 5.59
C VAL A 64 4.03 7.55 4.46
N ALA A 65 4.48 6.81 3.44
CA ALA A 65 3.62 6.40 2.34
C ALA A 65 2.47 5.48 2.79
N GLU A 66 2.72 4.58 3.75
CA GLU A 66 1.73 3.73 4.41
C GLU A 66 0.68 4.54 5.15
N VAL A 67 1.10 5.51 5.97
CA VAL A 67 0.18 6.39 6.69
C VAL A 67 -0.70 7.18 5.73
N ILE A 68 -0.16 7.68 4.62
CA ILE A 68 -0.94 8.40 3.61
C ILE A 68 -1.95 7.46 2.94
N MET A 69 -1.52 6.27 2.52
CA MET A 69 -2.41 5.28 1.91
C MET A 69 -3.56 4.88 2.86
N MET A 70 -3.22 4.64 4.13
CA MET A 70 -4.18 4.28 5.18
C MET A 70 -5.14 5.43 5.49
N ALA A 71 -4.67 6.68 5.51
CA ALA A 71 -5.51 7.86 5.70
C ALA A 71 -6.51 8.04 4.54
N MET A 72 -6.08 7.82 3.29
CA MET A 72 -6.96 7.86 2.12
C MET A 72 -8.00 6.73 2.15
N GLY A 73 -7.59 5.52 2.51
CA GLY A 73 -8.47 4.38 2.73
C GLY A 73 -9.51 4.62 3.82
N PHE A 74 -9.06 5.13 4.97
CA PHE A 74 -9.92 5.50 6.08
C PHE A 74 -10.93 6.58 5.69
N ALA A 75 -10.49 7.68 5.06
CA ALA A 75 -11.35 8.78 4.67
C ALA A 75 -12.45 8.32 3.70
N TRP A 76 -12.06 7.51 2.70
CA TRP A 76 -13.00 6.91 1.75
C TRP A 76 -14.01 6.00 2.44
N LEU A 77 -13.53 5.05 3.24
CA LEU A 77 -14.39 4.06 3.90
C LEU A 77 -15.28 4.72 4.96
N ALA A 78 -14.80 5.75 5.64
CA ALA A 78 -15.59 6.53 6.60
C ALA A 78 -16.79 7.21 5.95
N MET A 79 -16.69 7.66 4.69
CA MET A 79 -17.83 8.19 3.96
C MET A 79 -18.89 7.12 3.62
N LEU A 80 -18.49 5.86 3.52
CA LEU A 80 -19.39 4.75 3.17
C LEU A 80 -20.07 4.12 4.40
N ILE A 81 -19.32 3.93 5.49
CA ILE A 81 -19.79 3.14 6.65
C ILE A 81 -19.64 3.86 8.00
N GLY A 82 -19.19 5.12 8.00
CA GLY A 82 -18.93 5.92 9.20
C GLY A 82 -17.50 5.74 9.74
N PRO A 83 -16.96 6.75 10.46
CA PRO A 83 -15.57 6.77 10.91
C PRO A 83 -15.24 5.66 11.92
N GLU A 84 -16.16 5.34 12.83
CA GLU A 84 -15.96 4.28 13.84
C GLU A 84 -15.73 2.90 13.18
N LYS A 85 -16.62 2.51 12.25
CA LYS A 85 -16.48 1.26 11.51
C LYS A 85 -15.28 1.29 10.57
N SER A 86 -14.99 2.43 9.94
CA SER A 86 -13.80 2.61 9.11
C SER A 86 -12.51 2.38 9.90
N TRP A 87 -12.44 2.87 11.14
CA TRP A 87 -11.30 2.59 12.02
C TRP A 87 -11.20 1.10 12.38
N GLN A 88 -12.30 0.51 12.86
CA GLN A 88 -12.34 -0.87 13.35
C GLN A 88 -12.04 -1.90 12.25
N PHE A 89 -12.53 -1.69 11.03
CA PHE A 89 -12.39 -2.66 9.93
C PHE A 89 -11.38 -2.27 8.86
N GLY A 90 -11.06 -0.98 8.77
CA GLY A 90 -10.23 -0.41 7.71
C GLY A 90 -8.81 -0.05 8.13
N VAL A 91 -8.56 0.16 9.43
CA VAL A 91 -7.24 0.60 9.92
C VAL A 91 -6.67 -0.37 10.95
N LEU A 92 -7.39 -0.57 12.06
CA LEU A 92 -6.92 -1.34 13.21
C LEU A 92 -6.35 -2.74 12.88
N PRO A 93 -6.99 -3.57 12.02
CA PRO A 93 -6.46 -4.91 11.73
C PRO A 93 -5.20 -4.90 10.87
N PHE A 94 -4.87 -3.79 10.21
CA PHE A 94 -3.76 -3.70 9.28
C PHE A 94 -2.46 -3.18 9.92
N ILE A 95 -2.55 -2.36 10.98
CA ILE A 95 -1.40 -1.68 11.62
C ILE A 95 -0.23 -2.64 11.88
N VAL A 96 -0.46 -3.74 12.59
CA VAL A 96 0.61 -4.68 12.96
C VAL A 96 1.21 -5.34 11.72
N GLY A 97 0.36 -5.78 10.79
CA GLY A 97 0.79 -6.41 9.55
C GLY A 97 1.62 -5.47 8.68
N ASP A 98 1.22 -4.21 8.58
CA ASP A 98 1.90 -3.23 7.74
C ASP A 98 3.22 -2.78 8.34
N LEU A 99 3.31 -2.61 9.67
CA LEU A 99 4.59 -2.36 10.33
C LEU A 99 5.59 -3.49 10.09
N ILE A 100 5.13 -4.75 10.15
CA ILE A 100 5.97 -5.91 9.84
C ILE A 100 6.41 -5.87 8.36
N LYS A 101 5.49 -5.63 7.42
CA LYS A 101 5.82 -5.54 5.98
C LYS A 101 6.82 -4.43 5.71
N VAL A 102 6.63 -3.25 6.29
CA VAL A 102 7.53 -2.10 6.12
C VAL A 102 8.92 -2.42 6.69
N ALA A 103 9.01 -3.01 7.88
CA ALA A 103 10.28 -3.43 8.46
C ALA A 103 11.00 -4.48 7.59
N LEU A 104 10.26 -5.47 7.08
CA LEU A 104 10.80 -6.50 6.20
C LEU A 104 11.30 -5.91 4.89
N ALA A 105 10.49 -5.10 4.21
CA ALA A 105 10.86 -4.48 2.95
C ALA A 105 12.07 -3.54 3.12
N ALA A 106 12.07 -2.71 4.16
CA ALA A 106 13.18 -1.81 4.47
C ALA A 106 14.49 -2.53 4.82
N SER A 107 14.42 -3.79 5.26
CA SER A 107 15.60 -4.61 5.56
C SER A 107 16.07 -5.40 4.33
N LEU A 108 15.13 -6.03 3.61
CA LEU A 108 15.42 -6.93 2.50
C LEU A 108 15.87 -6.17 1.24
N VAL A 109 15.24 -5.03 0.91
CA VAL A 109 15.58 -4.29 -0.31
C VAL A 109 17.05 -3.81 -0.30
N PRO A 110 17.54 -3.12 0.75
CA PRO A 110 18.96 -2.73 0.82
C PRO A 110 19.90 -3.94 0.87
N ALA A 111 19.49 -5.03 1.53
CA ALA A 111 20.28 -6.25 1.60
C ALA A 111 20.48 -6.87 0.20
N VAL A 112 19.42 -6.97 -0.61
CA VAL A 112 19.51 -7.44 -2.00
C VAL A 112 20.41 -6.53 -2.82
N TRP A 113 20.28 -5.20 -2.71
CA TRP A 113 21.19 -4.28 -3.39
C TRP A 113 22.65 -4.44 -2.99
N SER A 114 22.93 -4.76 -1.73
CA SER A 114 24.29 -5.01 -1.25
C SER A 114 24.91 -6.28 -1.82
N LEU A 115 24.08 -7.30 -2.11
CA LEU A 115 24.51 -8.55 -2.74
C LEU A 115 24.75 -8.37 -4.24
N LEU A 116 23.86 -7.66 -4.93
CA LEU A 116 23.99 -7.39 -6.37
C LEU A 116 25.20 -6.52 -6.73
N LYS A 117 25.62 -5.62 -5.84
CA LYS A 117 26.86 -4.82 -6.03
C LYS A 117 28.15 -5.65 -5.89
N ARG A 118 28.08 -6.87 -5.39
CA ARG A 118 29.23 -7.76 -5.17
C ARG A 118 29.38 -8.83 -6.25
N ALA A 119 28.49 -8.86 -7.24
CA ALA A 119 28.57 -9.69 -8.44
C ALA A 119 29.04 -8.85 -9.64
#